data_AF-A0A9D2ZS23-F1
#
_entry.id   AF-A0A9D2ZS23-F1
#
_cell.length_a   1.000
_cell.length_b   1.000
_cell.length_c   1.000
_cell.angle_alpha   90.00
_cell.angle_beta   90.00
_cell.angle_gamma   90.00
#
_symmetry.space_group_name_H-M   'P 1'
#
loop_
_entity.id
_entity.type
_entity.pdbx_description
1 polymer ?
#
loop_
_entity_poly.entity_id
_entity_poly.type
_entity_poly.pdbx_seq_one_letter_code
_entity_poly.pdbx_strand_id
1 'polypeptide(L)'
;MALSTFRFSPARPVARASAGVMLIGPLAMAGCSAIGGDKPEQNTEAQQPKDGLLPGEPVQGVKGTELPVDTLPAPVGLGDSETRCPYLDGEWLQTTTGQRWTATGLDGRFDPPACVFWSYEDVPQAQVMVR
;
A
#
# COMPACT_ATOMS: atom_id res chain seq x y z
N MET A 1 51.15 -5.27 -29.37
CA MET A 1 49.78 -5.27 -28.81
C MET A 1 49.87 -5.60 -27.33
N ALA A 2 49.40 -4.67 -26.49
CA ALA A 2 49.79 -4.52 -25.10
C ALA A 2 49.14 -5.52 -24.14
N LEU A 3 49.95 -6.08 -23.23
CA LEU A 3 49.52 -6.82 -22.05
C LEU A 3 48.77 -5.87 -21.10
N SER A 4 47.46 -6.04 -20.95
CA SER A 4 46.68 -5.36 -19.90
C SER A 4 46.83 -6.12 -18.58
N THR A 5 47.48 -5.44 -17.65
CA THR A 5 47.67 -5.86 -16.26
C THR A 5 46.37 -5.66 -15.47
N PHE A 6 45.80 -6.75 -14.98
CA PHE A 6 44.70 -6.73 -14.02
C PHE A 6 45.20 -6.17 -12.68
N ARG A 7 44.68 -5.01 -12.26
CA ARG A 7 44.87 -4.50 -10.89
C ARG A 7 43.73 -5.00 -9.99
N PHE A 8 44.08 -5.89 -9.06
CA PHE A 8 43.29 -6.26 -7.90
C PHE A 8 43.09 -5.05 -6.98
N SER A 9 41.83 -4.75 -6.63
CA SER A 9 41.46 -3.77 -5.60
C SER A 9 41.26 -4.50 -4.26
N PRO A 10 41.91 -4.09 -3.15
CA PRO A 10 41.66 -4.68 -1.85
C PRO A 10 40.41 -4.09 -1.15
N ALA A 11 39.68 -4.99 -0.50
CA ALA A 11 38.47 -4.76 0.26
C ALA A 11 38.65 -3.78 1.43
N ARG A 12 37.63 -2.94 1.66
CA ARG A 12 37.53 -2.07 2.86
C ARG A 12 37.03 -2.88 4.06
N PRO A 13 37.64 -2.73 5.25
CA PRO A 13 37.16 -3.40 6.46
C PRO A 13 35.91 -2.73 7.05
N VAL A 14 34.94 -3.57 7.43
CA VAL A 14 33.74 -3.19 8.19
C VAL A 14 34.13 -2.95 9.65
N ALA A 15 33.99 -1.71 10.11
CA ALA A 15 34.18 -1.35 11.50
C ALA A 15 33.00 -1.86 12.35
N ARG A 16 33.27 -2.80 13.26
CA ARG A 16 32.41 -3.16 14.39
C ARG A 16 32.48 -2.04 15.42
N ALA A 17 31.36 -1.43 15.76
CA ALA A 17 31.24 -0.53 16.91
C ALA A 17 30.14 -1.03 17.85
N SER A 18 30.61 -1.76 18.86
CA SER A 18 30.33 -1.66 20.29
C SER A 18 28.91 -1.35 20.80
N ALA A 19 28.46 -2.28 21.65
CA ALA A 19 27.36 -2.14 22.60
C ALA A 19 27.51 -0.92 23.51
N GLY A 20 26.38 -0.25 23.79
CA GLY A 20 26.26 0.81 24.78
C GLY A 20 24.86 0.76 25.40
N VAL A 21 24.72 -0.01 26.47
CA VAL A 21 23.59 0.04 27.42
C VAL A 21 23.75 1.31 28.26
N MET A 22 22.72 2.16 28.38
CA MET A 22 22.44 2.91 29.62
C MET A 22 21.10 3.67 29.61
N LEU A 23 20.32 3.42 30.67
CA LEU A 23 19.57 4.36 31.53
C LEU A 23 18.32 5.12 31.03
N ILE A 24 17.16 4.55 31.39
CA ILE A 24 16.11 5.10 32.29
C ILE A 24 16.14 6.63 32.56
N GLY A 25 15.05 7.33 32.22
CA GLY A 25 14.72 8.69 32.69
C GLY A 25 13.27 9.11 32.35
N PRO A 26 12.62 10.00 33.13
CA PRO A 26 11.20 9.88 33.48
C PRO A 26 10.19 10.67 32.61
N LEU A 27 8.93 10.25 32.77
CA LEU A 27 7.68 10.90 32.35
C LEU A 27 7.60 12.36 32.87
N ALA A 28 7.37 13.32 31.98
CA ALA A 28 6.94 14.66 32.33
C ALA A 28 5.68 15.02 31.53
N MET A 29 4.54 15.06 32.21
CA MET A 29 3.30 15.66 31.74
C MET A 29 3.49 17.19 31.69
N ALA A 30 3.67 17.73 30.50
CA ALA A 30 3.60 19.17 30.24
C ALA A 30 2.28 19.46 29.53
N GLY A 31 1.33 20.02 30.28
CA GLY A 31 0.10 20.57 29.74
C GLY A 31 0.37 21.83 28.93
N CYS A 32 -0.06 21.85 27.67
CA CYS A 32 -0.14 23.07 26.87
C CYS A 32 -1.51 23.73 27.10
N SER A 33 -1.54 24.76 27.94
CA SER A 33 -2.54 25.82 27.82
C SER A 33 -2.01 26.83 26.82
N ALA A 34 -2.59 26.86 25.62
CA ALA A 34 -2.42 27.96 24.69
C ALA A 34 -3.74 28.74 24.63
N ILE A 35 -3.80 29.82 25.43
CA ILE A 35 -4.74 30.92 25.27
C ILE A 35 -4.00 31.95 24.42
N GLY A 36 -4.44 32.16 23.19
CA GLY A 36 -3.85 33.12 22.26
C GLY A 36 -4.66 33.10 20.97
N GLY A 37 -5.42 34.16 20.76
CA GLY A 37 -6.37 34.26 19.66
C GLY A 37 -5.66 34.36 18.31
N ASP A 38 -6.32 33.82 17.30
CA ASP A 38 -6.58 34.53 16.05
C ASP A 38 -7.84 33.92 15.44
N LYS A 39 -8.72 34.79 14.99
CA LYS A 39 -9.98 34.45 14.32
C LYS A 39 -9.67 34.24 12.85
N PRO A 40 -9.81 33.03 12.27
CA PRO A 40 -10.16 32.92 10.87
C PRO A 40 -11.67 33.04 10.76
N GLU A 41 -12.07 34.04 9.99
CA GLU A 41 -13.39 34.16 9.41
C GLU A 41 -13.78 32.82 8.76
N GLN A 42 -14.74 32.17 9.40
CA GLN A 42 -15.30 30.89 8.97
C GLN A 42 -16.12 31.16 7.71
N ASN A 43 -15.49 31.12 6.53
CA ASN A 43 -16.22 30.93 5.29
C ASN A 43 -16.80 29.51 5.32
N THR A 44 -17.95 29.39 5.97
CA THR A 44 -18.76 28.17 5.98
C THR A 44 -19.51 28.14 4.68
N GLU A 45 -18.82 27.79 3.60
CA GLU A 45 -19.50 27.10 2.52
C GLU A 45 -19.81 25.71 3.05
N ALA A 46 -21.03 25.57 3.57
CA ALA A 46 -21.61 24.29 3.87
C ALA A 46 -21.69 23.49 2.56
N GLN A 47 -20.63 22.75 2.24
CA GLN A 47 -20.73 21.60 1.37
C GLN A 47 -21.53 20.55 2.12
N GLN A 48 -22.84 20.67 1.97
CA GLN A 48 -23.81 19.65 2.28
C GLN A 48 -23.36 18.34 1.59
N PRO A 49 -23.05 17.27 2.33
CA PRO A 49 -22.96 15.94 1.75
C PRO A 49 -24.30 15.68 1.05
N LYS A 50 -24.24 15.41 -0.25
CA LYS A 50 -25.44 15.19 -1.10
C LYS A 50 -26.03 13.79 -0.90
N ASP A 51 -25.48 12.99 0.02
CA ASP A 51 -25.90 11.61 0.21
C ASP A 51 -26.85 11.52 1.39
N GLY A 52 -28.05 12.06 1.18
CA GLY A 52 -29.21 11.74 2.01
C GLY A 52 -29.67 10.34 1.63
N LEU A 53 -29.20 9.31 2.33
CA LEU A 53 -29.78 7.97 2.23
C LEU A 53 -31.21 8.05 2.78
N LEU A 54 -32.20 7.87 1.91
CA LEU A 54 -33.59 7.86 2.33
C LEU A 54 -33.85 6.59 3.16
N PRO A 55 -34.65 6.66 4.25
CA PRO A 55 -35.01 5.47 5.00
C PRO A 55 -35.76 4.48 4.10
N GLY A 56 -35.11 3.35 3.78
CA GLY A 56 -35.69 2.29 2.96
C GLY A 56 -35.07 2.10 1.57
N GLU A 57 -33.99 2.81 1.22
CA GLU A 57 -33.19 2.41 0.06
C GLU A 57 -32.52 1.05 0.34
N PRO A 58 -32.70 0.04 -0.54
CA PRO A 58 -31.99 -1.21 -0.40
C PRO A 58 -30.49 -0.90 -0.46
N VAL A 59 -29.73 -1.31 0.55
CA VAL A 59 -28.28 -1.39 0.45
C VAL A 59 -27.99 -2.22 -0.79
N GLN A 60 -27.48 -1.57 -1.84
CA GLN A 60 -27.14 -2.26 -3.08
C GLN A 60 -26.19 -3.39 -2.72
N GLY A 61 -26.54 -4.61 -3.10
CA GLY A 61 -25.72 -5.77 -2.84
C GLY A 61 -24.32 -5.53 -3.41
N VAL A 62 -23.31 -5.72 -2.58
CA VAL A 62 -21.90 -5.61 -2.99
C VAL A 62 -21.67 -6.61 -4.12
N LYS A 63 -21.20 -6.12 -5.26
CA LYS A 63 -20.98 -6.95 -6.46
C LYS A 63 -19.97 -8.06 -6.15
N GLY A 64 -20.24 -9.25 -6.65
CA GLY A 64 -19.41 -10.44 -6.40
C GLY A 64 -19.87 -11.29 -5.23
N THR A 65 -20.85 -10.83 -4.44
CA THR A 65 -21.51 -11.64 -3.39
C THR A 65 -22.38 -12.74 -4.00
N GLU A 66 -22.88 -12.51 -5.22
CA GLU A 66 -23.67 -13.46 -6.00
C GLU A 66 -22.83 -14.60 -6.61
N LEU A 67 -21.50 -14.44 -6.66
CA LEU A 67 -20.60 -15.46 -7.19
C LEU A 67 -20.42 -16.60 -6.16
N PRO A 68 -20.21 -17.85 -6.61
CA PRO A 68 -19.86 -18.96 -5.73
C PRO A 68 -18.71 -18.63 -4.78
N VAL A 69 -18.77 -19.10 -3.52
CA VAL A 69 -17.79 -18.78 -2.45
C VAL A 69 -16.34 -19.11 -2.84
N ASP A 70 -16.16 -20.11 -3.70
CA ASP A 70 -14.89 -20.61 -4.23
C ASP A 70 -14.43 -19.92 -5.51
N THR A 71 -15.16 -18.92 -6.01
CA THR A 71 -14.76 -18.15 -7.19
C THR A 71 -13.49 -17.36 -6.89
N LEU A 72 -12.43 -17.64 -7.65
CA LEU A 72 -11.19 -16.87 -7.64
C LEU A 72 -11.25 -15.69 -8.61
N PRO A 73 -10.47 -14.62 -8.35
CA PRO A 73 -10.24 -13.57 -9.33
C PRO A 73 -9.72 -14.17 -10.64
N ALA A 74 -10.33 -13.75 -11.75
CA ALA A 74 -9.83 -14.16 -13.05
C ALA A 74 -8.54 -13.38 -13.33
N PRO A 75 -7.46 -14.03 -13.81
CA PRO A 75 -6.33 -13.29 -14.33
C PRO A 75 -6.78 -12.55 -15.58
N VAL A 76 -6.95 -11.23 -15.48
CA VAL A 76 -7.24 -10.33 -16.60
C VAL A 76 -5.98 -10.15 -17.47
N GLY A 77 -5.47 -11.24 -18.03
CA GLY A 77 -4.13 -11.29 -18.63
C GLY A 77 -3.02 -11.17 -17.58
N LEU A 78 -1.81 -10.81 -18.00
CA LEU A 78 -0.67 -10.50 -17.12
C LEU A 78 -0.80 -9.14 -16.41
N GLY A 79 -1.91 -8.43 -16.61
CA GLY A 79 -2.07 -7.05 -16.17
C GLY A 79 -1.13 -6.09 -16.91
N ASP A 80 -0.93 -4.90 -16.33
CA ASP A 80 0.03 -3.92 -16.80
C ASP A 80 0.65 -3.15 -15.62
N SER A 81 1.76 -2.46 -15.87
CA SER A 81 2.51 -1.72 -14.83
C SER A 81 1.89 -0.38 -14.43
N GLU A 82 0.95 0.14 -15.23
CA GLU A 82 0.28 1.42 -14.97
C GLU A 82 -0.97 1.23 -14.11
N THR A 83 -1.64 0.10 -14.25
CA THR A 83 -2.78 -0.31 -13.45
C THR A 83 -2.39 -0.43 -11.98
N ARG A 84 -3.14 0.25 -11.12
CA ARG A 84 -2.96 0.26 -9.67
C ARG A 84 -4.18 -0.33 -8.98
N CYS A 85 -3.93 -1.14 -7.96
CA CYS A 85 -4.98 -1.63 -7.08
C CYS A 85 -5.51 -0.48 -6.21
N PRO A 86 -6.83 -0.24 -6.13
CA PRO A 86 -7.39 0.93 -5.43
C PRO A 86 -7.08 0.99 -3.93
N TYR A 87 -6.80 -0.15 -3.31
CA TYR A 87 -6.67 -0.28 -1.86
C TYR A 87 -5.35 -0.94 -1.43
N LEU A 88 -4.45 -1.25 -2.36
CA LEU A 88 -3.17 -1.88 -2.05
C LEU A 88 -2.07 -1.36 -2.96
N ASP A 89 -1.02 -0.81 -2.37
CA ASP A 89 0.10 -0.31 -3.13
C ASP A 89 1.04 -1.45 -3.58
N GLY A 90 1.38 -1.44 -4.86
CA GLY A 90 2.26 -2.44 -5.47
C GLY A 90 3.71 -2.34 -5.00
N GLU A 91 4.20 -1.14 -4.65
CA GLU A 91 5.55 -0.95 -4.14
C GLU A 91 5.71 -1.46 -2.70
N TRP A 92 4.67 -1.30 -1.89
CA TRP A 92 4.58 -1.94 -0.58
C TRP A 92 4.51 -3.47 -0.70
N LEU A 93 3.71 -3.97 -1.66
CA LEU A 93 3.52 -5.41 -1.86
C LEU A 93 4.85 -6.10 -2.23
N GLN A 94 5.62 -5.54 -3.17
CA GLN A 94 6.94 -6.10 -3.53
C GLN A 94 7.91 -6.16 -2.34
N THR A 95 7.86 -5.19 -1.42
CA THR A 95 8.71 -5.18 -0.23
C THR A 95 8.24 -6.23 0.77
N THR A 96 6.94 -6.47 0.85
CA THR A 96 6.33 -7.43 1.77
C THR A 96 6.50 -8.87 1.30
N THR A 97 6.33 -9.14 0.00
CA THR A 97 6.51 -10.47 -0.59
C THR A 97 7.98 -10.80 -0.88
N GLY A 98 8.84 -9.78 -0.99
CA GLY A 98 10.23 -9.92 -1.41
C GLY A 98 10.40 -10.18 -2.91
N GLN A 99 9.33 -10.10 -3.69
CA GLN A 99 9.35 -10.30 -5.14
C GLN A 99 9.11 -8.99 -5.88
N ARG A 100 9.82 -8.75 -6.98
CA ARG A 100 9.63 -7.52 -7.76
C ARG A 100 8.20 -7.47 -8.33
N TRP A 101 7.52 -6.35 -8.12
CA TRP A 101 6.24 -6.09 -8.77
C TRP A 101 6.47 -5.60 -10.21
N THR A 102 5.78 -6.25 -11.16
CA THR A 102 5.92 -5.99 -12.60
C THR A 102 4.62 -5.50 -13.21
N ALA A 103 3.48 -6.03 -12.77
CA ALA A 103 2.17 -5.69 -13.29
C ALA A 103 1.05 -5.95 -12.28
N THR A 104 -0.07 -5.26 -12.48
CA THR A 104 -1.32 -5.43 -11.71
C THR A 104 -2.49 -5.60 -12.66
N GLY A 105 -3.50 -6.34 -12.23
CA GLY A 105 -4.72 -6.62 -12.98
C GLY A 105 -5.91 -6.56 -12.05
N LEU A 106 -7.01 -6.00 -12.55
CA LEU A 106 -8.23 -5.76 -11.78
C LEU A 106 -9.36 -6.63 -12.30
N ASP A 107 -10.00 -7.39 -11.41
CA ASP A 107 -11.22 -8.12 -11.69
C ASP A 107 -12.43 -7.34 -11.16
N GLY A 108 -13.07 -6.61 -12.07
CA GLY A 108 -14.27 -5.81 -11.78
C GLY A 108 -15.55 -6.61 -11.59
N ARG A 109 -15.50 -7.96 -11.54
CA ARG A 109 -16.64 -8.78 -11.10
C ARG A 109 -16.92 -8.65 -9.60
N PHE A 110 -15.94 -8.17 -8.84
CA PHE A 110 -16.04 -7.88 -7.41
C PHE A 110 -16.15 -6.36 -7.17
N ASP A 111 -16.78 -5.98 -6.08
CA ASP A 111 -16.79 -4.61 -5.55
C ASP A 111 -16.34 -4.65 -4.07
N PRO A 112 -15.21 -4.03 -3.68
CA PRO A 112 -14.20 -3.41 -4.54
C PRO A 112 -13.54 -4.44 -5.49
N PRO A 113 -12.95 -3.99 -6.62
CA PRO A 113 -12.40 -4.89 -7.64
C PRO A 113 -11.25 -5.72 -7.06
N ALA A 114 -11.23 -7.02 -7.35
CA ALA A 114 -10.14 -7.87 -6.87
C ALA A 114 -8.85 -7.58 -7.64
N CYS A 115 -7.70 -7.65 -6.96
CA CYS A 115 -6.40 -7.29 -7.50
C CYS A 115 -5.51 -8.53 -7.61
N VAL A 116 -4.88 -8.70 -8.77
CA VAL A 116 -3.89 -9.73 -9.04
C VAL A 116 -2.55 -9.05 -9.32
N PHE A 117 -1.50 -9.51 -8.66
CA PHE A 117 -0.16 -8.95 -8.77
C PHE A 117 0.80 -9.98 -9.36
N TRP A 118 1.58 -9.56 -10.35
CA TRP A 118 2.58 -10.40 -10.99
C TRP A 118 4.00 -10.01 -10.63
N SER A 119 4.88 -11.01 -10.75
CA SER A 119 6.33 -10.81 -10.81
C SER A 119 6.81 -11.23 -12.20
N TYR A 120 8.01 -11.79 -12.32
CA TYR A 120 8.54 -12.23 -13.61
C TYR A 120 7.96 -13.57 -14.10
N GLU A 121 7.32 -14.32 -13.21
CA GLU A 121 6.72 -15.62 -13.53
C GLU A 121 5.29 -15.49 -14.09
N ASP A 122 4.83 -16.51 -14.82
CA ASP A 122 3.47 -16.58 -15.37
C ASP A 122 2.39 -16.77 -14.27
N VAL A 123 2.81 -17.16 -13.06
CA VAL A 123 1.95 -17.33 -11.89
C VAL A 123 1.97 -16.03 -11.07
N PRO A 124 0.81 -15.51 -10.63
CA PRO A 124 0.77 -14.31 -9.83
C PRO A 124 1.46 -14.52 -8.48
N GLN A 125 2.19 -13.50 -8.03
CA GLN A 125 2.84 -13.50 -6.71
C GLN A 125 1.83 -13.32 -5.57
N ALA A 126 0.71 -12.64 -5.83
CA ALA A 126 -0.36 -12.41 -4.86
C ALA A 126 -1.71 -12.18 -5.56
N GLN A 127 -2.77 -12.60 -4.89
CA GLN A 127 -4.16 -12.34 -5.29
C GLN A 127 -4.93 -11.85 -4.07
N VAL A 128 -5.60 -10.71 -4.21
CA VAL A 128 -6.34 -10.07 -3.12
C VAL A 128 -7.78 -9.84 -3.57
N MET A 129 -8.71 -10.41 -2.82
CA MET A 129 -10.14 -10.36 -3.08
C MET A 129 -10.88 -9.95 -1.82
N VAL A 130 -11.89 -9.10 -1.97
CA VAL A 130 -12.81 -8.70 -0.91
C VAL A 130 -14.18 -9.32 -1.21
N ARG A 131 -14.80 -9.92 -0.19
CA ARG A 131 -16.11 -10.60 -0.24
C ARG A 131 -16.90 -10.24 1.01
#